data_AF-A0A965PM30-F1
#
_entry.id   AF-A0A965PM30-F1
#
_cell.length_a   1.000
_cell.length_b   1.000
_cell.length_c   1.000
_cell.angle_alpha   90.00
_cell.angle_beta   90.00
_cell.angle_gamma   90.00
#
_symmetry.space_group_name_H-M   'P 1'
#
loop_
_entity.id
_entity.type
_entity.pdbx_description
1 polymer ?
#
loop_
_entity_poly.entity_id
_entity_poly.type
_entity_poly.pdbx_seq_one_letter_code
_entity_poly.pdbx_strand_id
1 'polypeptide(L)'
;MDGFSKGMVIGCWCFMIDQNHIERCIDELREASTSAIRWTGIDAIAQQNASLGIYPPERCEAIKSYIAACRNEYLRCKALILAAQTNDEADAVQFLAPPVPEN
;
A
#
# COMPACT_ATOMS: atom_id res chain seq x y z
N MET A 1 19.61 -42.31 -38.37
CA MET A 1 20.77 -41.66 -37.75
C MET A 1 20.72 -40.20 -38.16
N ASP A 2 19.90 -39.37 -37.52
CA ASP A 2 20.07 -38.73 -36.20
C ASP A 2 20.56 -37.29 -36.39
N GLY A 3 19.82 -36.30 -35.89
CA GLY A 3 20.32 -34.92 -35.80
C GLY A 3 19.26 -33.81 -35.73
N PHE A 4 18.55 -33.70 -34.61
CA PHE A 4 17.68 -32.57 -34.22
C PHE A 4 18.49 -31.29 -33.91
N SER A 5 17.98 -30.09 -34.26
CA SER A 5 17.99 -28.90 -33.38
C SER A 5 17.16 -27.76 -34.00
N LYS A 6 15.89 -27.60 -33.59
CA LYS A 6 15.39 -26.69 -32.52
C LYS A 6 15.30 -25.22 -32.94
N GLY A 7 14.06 -24.73 -32.96
CA GLY A 7 13.74 -23.42 -32.38
C GLY A 7 13.69 -22.24 -33.34
N MET A 8 12.61 -22.14 -34.12
CA MET A 8 12.12 -20.84 -34.58
C MET A 8 11.75 -20.03 -33.32
N VAL A 9 12.53 -19.00 -33.02
CA VAL A 9 12.28 -18.08 -31.91
C VAL A 9 11.01 -17.29 -32.25
N ILE A 10 9.87 -17.77 -31.75
CA ILE A 10 8.63 -17.00 -31.67
C ILE A 10 8.95 -15.84 -30.73
N GLY A 11 9.27 -14.69 -31.33
CA GLY A 11 9.62 -13.46 -30.62
C GLY A 11 8.49 -13.04 -29.71
N CYS A 12 8.71 -13.19 -28.41
CA CYS A 12 8.49 -12.20 -27.35
C CYS A 12 7.41 -11.12 -27.63
N TRP A 13 6.15 -11.53 -27.85
CA TRP A 13 4.98 -10.64 -27.87
C TRP A 13 4.01 -10.90 -26.70
N CYS A 14 4.32 -11.86 -25.83
CA CYS A 14 3.45 -12.22 -24.71
C CYS A 14 3.77 -11.44 -23.41
N PHE A 15 5.02 -10.98 -23.22
CA PHE A 15 5.45 -10.38 -21.95
C PHE A 15 5.08 -8.89 -21.77
N MET A 16 4.60 -8.22 -22.83
CA MET A 16 4.20 -6.80 -22.78
C MET A 16 2.72 -6.58 -22.44
N ILE A 17 1.89 -7.64 -22.44
CA ILE A 17 0.47 -7.55 -22.08
C ILE A 17 0.24 -7.56 -20.56
N ASP A 18 1.22 -7.97 -19.75
CA ASP A 18 0.92 -8.33 -18.36
C ASP A 18 1.11 -7.18 -17.35
N GLN A 19 2.16 -6.37 -17.45
CA GLN A 19 2.46 -5.37 -16.40
C GLN A 19 1.64 -4.07 -16.55
N ASN A 20 1.55 -3.53 -17.77
CA ASN A 20 0.77 -2.31 -18.05
C ASN A 20 -0.74 -2.52 -17.86
N HIS A 21 -1.25 -3.73 -18.07
CA HIS A 21 -2.65 -4.05 -17.87
C HIS A 21 -2.99 -4.13 -16.37
N ILE A 22 -2.12 -4.77 -15.58
CA ILE A 22 -2.28 -4.85 -14.12
C ILE A 22 -2.24 -3.45 -13.50
N GLU A 23 -1.28 -2.60 -13.89
CA GLU A 23 -1.18 -1.23 -13.39
C GLU A 23 -2.44 -0.41 -13.70
N ARG A 24 -2.96 -0.53 -14.93
CA ARG A 24 -4.22 0.13 -15.31
C ARG A 24 -5.42 -0.37 -14.50
N CYS A 25 -5.54 -1.68 -14.28
CA CYS A 25 -6.61 -2.21 -13.44
C CYS A 25 -6.50 -1.72 -11.99
N ILE A 26 -5.29 -1.59 -11.46
CA ILE A 26 -5.06 -1.02 -10.12
C ILE A 26 -5.51 0.44 -10.07
N ASP A 27 -5.17 1.25 -11.07
CA ASP A 27 -5.56 2.65 -11.12
C ASP A 27 -7.07 2.84 -11.27
N GLU A 28 -7.72 2.05 -12.12
CA GLU A 28 -9.18 2.05 -12.28
C GLU A 28 -9.88 1.66 -10.97
N LEU A 29 -9.37 0.65 -10.25
CA LEU A 29 -9.89 0.26 -8.94
C LEU A 29 -9.70 1.37 -7.89
N ARG A 30 -8.57 2.10 -7.92
CA ARG A 30 -8.33 3.24 -7.03
C ARG A 30 -9.30 4.37 -7.29
N GLU A 31 -9.54 4.72 -8.55
CA GLU A 31 -10.47 5.78 -8.93
C GLU A 31 -11.92 5.41 -8.58
N ALA A 32 -12.35 4.18 -8.87
CA ALA A 32 -13.68 3.70 -8.52
C ALA A 32 -13.91 3.72 -7.00
N SER A 33 -12.93 3.24 -6.23
CA SER A 33 -13.00 3.25 -4.76
C SER A 33 -13.05 4.67 -4.19
N THR A 34 -12.18 5.55 -4.69
CA THR A 34 -12.15 6.97 -4.28
C THR A 34 -13.47 7.67 -4.60
N SER A 35 -14.02 7.40 -5.79
CA SER A 35 -15.30 7.94 -6.20
C SER A 35 -16.42 7.44 -5.30
N ALA A 36 -16.48 6.13 -5.04
CA ALA A 36 -17.48 5.55 -4.13
C ALA A 36 -17.42 6.20 -2.73
N ILE A 37 -16.23 6.36 -2.14
CA ILE A 37 -16.04 7.01 -0.83
C ILE A 37 -16.51 8.47 -0.84
N ARG A 38 -16.23 9.21 -1.92
CA ARG A 38 -16.70 10.59 -2.07
C ARG A 38 -18.22 10.66 -2.22
N TRP A 39 -18.79 9.76 -3.01
CA TRP A 39 -20.23 9.67 -3.25
C TRP A 39 -21.03 9.25 -2.01
N THR A 40 -20.45 8.45 -1.09
CA THR A 40 -21.12 8.11 0.17
C THR A 40 -21.19 9.27 1.18
N GLY A 41 -20.59 10.42 0.87
CA GLY A 41 -20.66 11.62 1.73
C GLY A 41 -19.90 11.51 3.05
N ILE A 42 -19.13 10.43 3.25
CA ILE A 42 -18.34 10.18 4.47
C ILE A 42 -17.34 11.31 4.71
N ASP A 43 -16.73 11.83 3.64
CA ASP A 43 -15.72 12.89 3.72
C ASP A 43 -16.33 14.24 4.14
N ALA A 44 -17.47 14.62 3.57
CA ALA A 44 -18.13 15.88 3.90
C ALA A 44 -18.65 15.91 5.34
N ILE A 45 -19.25 14.81 5.81
CA ILE A 45 -19.73 14.68 7.19
C ILE A 45 -18.54 14.66 8.18
N ALA A 46 -17.46 13.95 7.86
CA ALA A 46 -16.26 13.93 8.70
C ALA A 46 -15.60 15.32 8.80
N GLN A 47 -15.49 16.05 7.68
CA GLN A 47 -14.96 17.42 7.65
C GLN A 47 -15.87 18.41 8.38
N GLN A 48 -17.19 18.28 8.24
CA GLN A 48 -18.16 19.08 8.99
C GLN A 48 -18.05 18.77 10.50
N ASN A 49 -17.99 17.50 10.89
CA ASN A 49 -17.85 17.10 12.30
C ASN A 49 -16.52 17.57 12.91
N ALA A 50 -15.43 17.56 12.13
CA ALA A 50 -14.13 18.08 12.55
C ALA A 50 -14.15 19.62 12.70
N SER A 51 -14.78 20.34 11.77
CA SER A 51 -14.88 21.81 11.83
C SER A 51 -15.86 22.31 12.91
N LEU A 52 -16.86 21.51 13.26
CA LEU A 52 -17.77 21.75 14.39
C LEU A 52 -17.16 21.36 15.76
N GLY A 53 -15.95 20.80 15.80
CA GLY A 53 -15.29 20.40 17.04
C GLY A 53 -15.93 19.19 17.74
N ILE A 54 -16.70 18.36 17.02
CA ILE A 54 -17.33 17.15 17.56
C ILE A 54 -16.29 16.12 17.98
N TYR A 55 -15.11 16.15 17.36
CA TYR A 55 -13.95 15.38 17.82
C TYR A 55 -13.15 16.20 18.84
N PRO A 56 -12.96 15.70 20.08
CA PRO A 56 -12.09 16.34 21.04
C PRO A 56 -10.70 16.57 20.42
N PRO A 57 -10.06 17.74 20.65
CA PRO A 57 -8.73 18.01 20.09
C PRO A 57 -7.71 16.95 20.50
N GLU A 58 -7.84 16.39 21.69
CA GLU A 58 -7.05 15.27 22.20
C GLU A 58 -7.15 14.03 21.29
N ARG A 59 -8.34 13.73 20.76
CA ARG A 59 -8.56 12.61 19.82
C ARG A 59 -7.85 12.85 18.49
N CYS A 60 -7.93 14.08 17.98
CA CYS A 60 -7.23 14.47 16.76
C CYS A 60 -5.71 14.35 16.93
N GLU A 61 -5.15 14.78 18.06
CA GLU A 61 -3.72 14.67 18.36
C GLU A 61 -3.28 13.21 18.61
N ALA A 62 -4.13 12.39 19.25
CA ALA A 62 -3.87 10.97 19.42
C ALA A 62 -3.79 10.23 18.07
N ILE A 63 -4.73 10.51 17.16
CA ILE A 63 -4.73 9.93 15.80
C ILE A 63 -3.50 10.39 15.01
N LYS A 64 -3.16 11.68 15.05
CA LYS A 64 -1.96 12.21 14.39
C LYS A 64 -0.68 11.54 14.91
N SER A 65 -0.56 11.39 16.23
CA SER A 65 0.58 10.74 16.87
C SER A 65 0.70 9.26 16.48
N TYR A 66 -0.44 8.55 16.42
CA TYR A 66 -0.50 7.17 15.94
C TYR A 66 0.00 7.04 14.49
N ILE A 67 -0.46 7.91 13.59
CA ILE A 67 -0.02 7.92 12.19
C ILE A 67 1.48 8.18 12.09
N ALA A 68 2.02 9.12 12.87
CA ALA A 68 3.44 9.41 12.89
C ALA A 68 4.28 8.20 13.38
N ALA A 69 3.81 7.50 14.41
CA ALA A 69 4.44 6.29 14.92
C ALA A 69 4.46 5.17 13.87
N CYS A 70 3.33 4.91 13.19
CA CYS A 70 3.26 3.94 12.09
C CYS A 70 4.25 4.26 10.96
N ARG A 71 4.37 5.55 10.60
CA ARG A 71 5.32 5.98 9.56
C ARG A 71 6.77 5.70 9.96
N ASN A 72 7.12 5.98 11.21
CA ASN A 72 8.48 5.73 11.71
C ASN A 72 8.80 4.23 11.75
N GLU A 73 7.85 3.41 12.18
CA GLU A 73 8.02 1.96 12.18
C GLU A 73 8.17 1.40 10.76
N TYR A 74 7.39 1.90 9.79
CA TYR A 74 7.56 1.52 8.39
C TYR A 74 8.97 1.86 7.88
N LEU A 75 9.50 3.04 8.22
CA LEU A 75 10.86 3.43 7.85
C LEU A 75 11.92 2.55 8.52
N ARG A 76 11.72 2.13 9.77
CA ARG A 76 12.57 1.15 10.47
C ARG A 76 12.58 -0.18 9.71
N CYS A 77 11.41 -0.73 9.41
CA CYS A 77 11.29 -2.00 8.66
C CYS A 77 11.96 -1.89 7.29
N LYS A 78 11.72 -0.80 6.56
CA LYS A 78 12.35 -0.55 5.27
C LYS A 78 13.88 -0.52 5.38
N ALA A 79 14.43 0.16 6.39
CA ALA A 79 15.87 0.22 6.60
C ALA A 79 16.47 -1.15 6.91
N LEU A 80 15.80 -1.96 7.73
CA LEU A 80 16.24 -3.32 8.06
C LEU A 80 16.21 -4.24 6.85
N ILE A 81 15.13 -4.23 6.07
CA ILE A 81 15.01 -5.05 4.85
C ILE A 81 16.09 -4.68 3.84
N LEU A 82 16.38 -3.39 3.66
CA LEU A 82 17.43 -2.93 2.74
C LEU A 82 18.85 -3.26 3.24
N ALA A 83 19.04 -3.42 4.55
CA ALA A 83 20.33 -3.79 5.14
C ALA A 83 20.54 -5.31 5.26
N ALA A 84 19.47 -6.10 5.17
CA ALA A 84 19.51 -7.55 5.25
C ALA A 84 20.44 -8.14 4.18
N GLN A 85 21.24 -9.14 4.56
CA GLN A 85 22.19 -9.80 3.67
C GLN A 85 21.60 -11.09 3.07
N THR A 86 20.52 -11.59 3.66
CA THR A 86 19.82 -12.80 3.23
C THR A 86 18.31 -12.59 3.19
N ASN A 87 17.61 -13.43 2.42
CA ASN A 87 16.14 -13.38 2.34
C ASN A 87 15.50 -13.73 3.70
N ASP A 88 16.05 -14.70 4.43
CA ASP A 88 15.54 -15.09 5.74
C ASP A 88 15.58 -13.92 6.75
N GLU A 89 16.64 -13.11 6.71
CA GLU A 89 16.75 -11.89 7.53
C GLU A 89 15.73 -10.83 7.14
N ALA A 90 15.47 -10.65 5.84
CA ALA A 90 14.45 -9.73 5.35
C ALA A 90 13.04 -10.19 5.72
N ASP A 91 12.75 -11.49 5.59
CA ASP A 91 11.47 -12.11 5.90
C ASP A 91 11.17 -12.12 7.42
N ALA A 92 12.21 -12.09 8.25
CA ALA A 92 12.07 -11.97 9.70
C ALA A 92 11.66 -10.56 10.17
N VAL A 93 11.74 -9.54 9.31
CA VAL A 93 11.36 -8.16 9.69
C VAL A 93 9.85 -8.05 9.85
N GLN A 94 9.41 -7.99 11.10
CA GLN A 94 8.00 -7.77 11.43
C GLN A 94 7.71 -6.29 11.70
N PHE A 95 6.60 -5.82 11.15
CA PHE A 95 6.05 -4.50 11.48
C PHE A 95 5.34 -4.55 12.82
N LEU A 96 5.80 -3.72 13.77
CA LEU A 96 5.19 -3.63 15.09
C LEU A 96 4.24 -2.43 15.12
N ALA A 97 2.96 -2.69 14.88
CA ALA A 97 1.96 -1.64 14.94
C ALA A 97 1.94 -0.98 16.33
N PRO A 98 2.01 0.36 16.42
CA PRO A 98 1.81 1.05 17.68
C PRO A 98 0.39 0.76 18.23
N PRO A 99 0.14 0.96 19.53
CA PRO A 99 -1.18 0.76 20.10
C PRO A 99 -2.17 1.75 19.48
N VAL A 100 -3.34 1.24 19.08
CA VAL A 100 -4.42 2.08 18.55
C VAL A 100 -4.99 2.91 19.71
N PRO A 101 -5.11 4.25 19.57
CA PRO A 101 -5.77 5.06 20.58
C PRO A 101 -7.20 4.58 20.81
N GLU A 102 -7.56 4.26 22.05
CA GLU A 102 -8.94 3.89 22.43
C GLU A 102 -9.82 5.14 22.55
N ASN A 103 -11.12 5.00 22.27
CA ASN A 103 -12.10 6.09 22.20
C ASN A 103 -12.49 6.66 23.57
#